data_AF-W2JXN6-F1
#
_entry.id   AF-W2JXN6-F1
#
_cell.length_a   1.000
_cell.length_b   1.000
_cell.length_c   1.000
_cell.angle_alpha   90.00
_cell.angle_beta   90.00
_cell.angle_gamma   90.00
#
_symmetry.space_group_name_H-M   'P 1'
#
loop_
_entity.id
_entity.type
_entity.pdbx_description
1 polymer ?
#
loop_
_entity_poly.entity_id
_entity_poly.type
_entity_poly.pdbx_seq_one_letter_code
_entity_poly.pdbx_strand_id
1 'polypeptide(L)'
;GEYMDDRLVVIVEIEGIMRPGAVCGVLTDHATNMKKAWKVFKDNRPNLTCNGWGAHMMNIIMKDVLALDPVKDVLNSATVVYSQ
;
A
#
# COMPACT_ATOMS: atom_id res chain seq x y z
N GLY A 1 -3.43 12.96 -0.02
CA GLY A 1 -4.61 12.76 -0.87
C GLY A 1 -4.38 13.49 -2.15
N GLU A 2 -4.40 14.83 -2.07
CA GLU A 2 -4.18 15.75 -3.19
C GLU A 2 -2.91 15.47 -4.01
N TYR A 3 -1.74 15.21 -3.39
CA TYR A 3 -0.52 14.85 -4.14
C TYR A 3 -0.64 13.56 -4.99
N MET A 4 -1.50 12.62 -4.59
CA MET A 4 -1.76 11.41 -5.39
C MET A 4 -2.80 11.65 -6.48
N ASP A 5 -3.59 12.73 -6.38
CA ASP A 5 -4.54 13.13 -7.41
C ASP A 5 -3.82 13.55 -8.69
N ASP A 6 -2.72 14.30 -8.55
CA ASP A 6 -1.81 14.66 -9.65
C ASP A 6 -1.21 13.44 -10.39
N ARG A 7 -1.21 12.27 -9.76
CA ARG A 7 -0.71 11.03 -10.38
C ARG A 7 -1.73 10.38 -11.33
N LEU A 8 -2.98 10.86 -11.39
CA LEU A 8 -3.91 10.48 -12.46
C LEU A 8 -3.34 10.79 -13.84
N VAL A 9 -2.48 11.80 -13.96
CA VAL A 9 -1.81 12.15 -15.21
C VAL A 9 -0.97 10.98 -15.73
N VAL A 10 -0.36 10.19 -14.84
CA VAL A 10 0.46 9.03 -15.22
C VAL A 10 -0.41 7.92 -15.83
N ILE A 11 -1.62 7.71 -15.30
CA ILE A 11 -2.57 6.75 -15.89
C ILE A 11 -2.95 7.21 -17.30
N VAL A 12 -3.25 8.49 -17.48
CA VAL A 12 -3.59 9.07 -18.78
C VAL A 12 -2.42 8.95 -19.77
N GLU A 13 -1.20 9.23 -19.33
CA GLU A 13 0.02 9.10 -20.14
C GLU A 13 0.25 7.66 -20.60
N ILE A 14 0.15 6.68 -19.69
CA ILE A 14 0.30 5.26 -20.03
C ILE A 14 -0.79 4.82 -21.02
N GLU A 15 -2.04 5.21 -20.80
CA GLU A 15 -3.14 4.88 -21.71
C GLU A 15 -3.01 5.57 -23.07
N GLY A 16 -2.39 6.77 -23.12
CA GLY A 16 -2.09 7.49 -24.35
C GLY A 16 -1.01 6.82 -25.21
N ILE A 17 -0.03 6.15 -24.58
CA ILE A 17 0.99 5.35 -25.27
C ILE A 17 0.43 3.99 -25.70
N MET A 18 -0.44 3.39 -24.89
CA MET A 18 -0.99 2.06 -25.14
C MET A 18 -2.36 2.10 -25.83
N ARG A 19 -3.42 2.17 -25.02
CA ARG A 19 -4.82 2.36 -25.45
C ARG A 19 -5.64 2.86 -24.26
N PRO A 20 -6.77 3.55 -24.51
CA PRO A 20 -7.73 3.87 -23.45
C PRO A 20 -8.15 2.62 -22.66
N GLY A 21 -8.13 2.70 -21.34
CA GLY A 21 -8.47 1.58 -20.45
C GLY A 21 -7.42 0.48 -20.37
N ALA A 22 -6.18 0.70 -20.84
CA ALA A 22 -5.09 -0.27 -20.69
C ALA A 22 -4.71 -0.52 -19.22
N VAL A 23 -4.93 0.46 -18.35
CA VAL A 23 -4.64 0.34 -16.92
C VAL A 23 -5.86 -0.23 -16.19
N CYS A 24 -5.73 -1.47 -15.68
CA CYS A 24 -6.82 -2.17 -15.00
C CYS A 24 -6.84 -1.95 -13.47
N GLY A 25 -5.72 -1.49 -12.90
CA GLY A 25 -5.66 -1.22 -11.47
C GLY A 25 -4.35 -0.62 -10.99
N VAL A 26 -4.37 -0.16 -9.74
CA VAL A 26 -3.24 0.41 -9.01
C VAL A 26 -3.06 -0.33 -7.69
N LEU A 27 -1.80 -0.63 -7.36
CA LEU A 27 -1.39 -1.13 -6.05
C LEU A 27 -0.58 -0.06 -5.34
N THR A 28 -0.99 0.31 -4.13
CA THR A 28 -0.29 1.32 -3.31
C THR A 28 -0.07 0.80 -1.88
N ASP A 29 0.77 1.45 -1.09
CA ASP A 29 0.86 1.15 0.34
C ASP A 29 -0.48 1.39 1.07
N HIS A 30 -0.65 0.77 2.25
CA HIS A 30 -1.91 0.80 2.99
C HIS A 30 -2.03 2.04 3.91
N ALA A 31 -1.47 3.19 3.50
CA ALA A 31 -1.55 4.42 4.26
C ALA A 31 -2.94 5.09 4.10
N THR A 32 -3.39 5.81 5.13
CA THR A 32 -4.66 6.59 5.10
C THR A 32 -4.74 7.54 3.91
N ASN A 33 -3.60 8.12 3.52
CA ASN A 33 -3.51 9.00 2.36
C ASN A 33 -3.78 8.29 1.03
N MET A 34 -3.43 7.01 0.92
CA MET A 34 -3.70 6.21 -0.27
C MET A 34 -5.17 5.81 -0.36
N LYS A 35 -5.79 5.45 0.77
CA LYS A 35 -7.24 5.19 0.82
C LYS A 35 -8.06 6.39 0.33
N LYS A 36 -7.65 7.61 0.71
CA LYS A 36 -8.26 8.85 0.19
C LYS A 36 -8.06 9.00 -1.32
N ALA A 37 -6.86 8.72 -1.83
CA ALA A 37 -6.57 8.76 -3.26
C ALA A 37 -7.38 7.73 -4.05
N TRP A 38 -7.59 6.52 -3.52
CA TRP A 38 -8.41 5.49 -4.17
C TRP A 38 -9.85 5.93 -4.39
N LYS A 39 -10.41 6.74 -3.48
CA LYS A 39 -11.75 7.30 -3.66
C LYS A 39 -11.77 8.21 -4.88
N VAL A 40 -10.81 9.13 -4.98
CA VAL A 40 -10.70 10.05 -6.12
C VAL A 40 -10.45 9.29 -7.42
N PHE A 41 -9.63 8.25 -7.41
CA PHE A 41 -9.40 7.40 -8.57
C PHE A 41 -10.65 6.67 -9.03
N LYS A 42 -11.46 6.13 -8.11
CA LYS A 42 -12.72 5.46 -8.44
C LYS A 42 -13.78 6.43 -8.93
N ASP A 43 -13.85 7.63 -8.36
CA ASP A 43 -14.79 8.67 -8.78
C ASP A 43 -14.49 9.13 -10.23
N ASN A 44 -13.20 9.25 -10.59
CA ASN A 44 -12.78 9.64 -11.94
C ASN A 44 -12.70 8.47 -12.95
N ARG A 45 -12.45 7.24 -12.46
CA ARG A 45 -12.27 6.03 -13.28
C ARG A 45 -12.90 4.81 -12.60
N PRO A 46 -14.21 4.58 -12.78
CA PRO A 46 -14.94 3.52 -12.07
C PRO A 46 -14.43 2.10 -12.34
N ASN A 47 -13.83 1.88 -13.50
CA ASN A 47 -13.30 0.58 -13.92
C ASN A 47 -11.90 0.27 -13.35
N LEU A 48 -11.28 1.23 -12.65
CA LEU A 48 -9.94 1.07 -12.09
C LEU A 48 -9.99 0.39 -10.73
N THR A 49 -9.34 -0.76 -10.60
CA THR A 49 -9.21 -1.45 -9.31
C THR A 49 -8.13 -0.79 -8.46
N CYS A 50 -8.44 -0.36 -7.24
CA CYS A 50 -7.46 0.22 -6.32
C CYS A 50 -7.28 -0.68 -5.10
N ASN A 51 -6.08 -1.23 -4.93
CA ASN A 51 -5.76 -2.20 -3.88
C ASN A 51 -4.54 -1.80 -3.05
N GLY A 52 -4.51 -2.30 -1.81
CA GLY A 52 -3.34 -2.20 -0.95
C GLY A 52 -2.28 -3.24 -1.32
N TRP A 53 -1.00 -2.88 -1.19
CA TRP A 53 0.11 -3.77 -1.44
C TRP A 53 0.21 -4.82 -0.34
N GLY A 54 0.05 -6.09 -0.73
CA GLY A 54 0.03 -7.23 0.20
C GLY A 54 1.30 -7.36 1.05
N ALA A 55 2.48 -7.07 0.51
CA ALA A 55 3.72 -7.18 1.28
C ALA A 55 3.78 -6.16 2.43
N HIS A 56 3.26 -4.94 2.21
CA HIS A 56 3.15 -3.95 3.28
C HIS A 56 2.17 -4.42 4.37
N MET A 57 1.05 -5.03 3.97
CA MET A 57 0.09 -5.58 4.92
C MET A 57 0.69 -6.73 5.74
N MET A 58 1.44 -7.63 5.11
CA MET A 58 2.18 -8.70 5.81
C MET A 58 3.18 -8.15 6.82
N ASN A 59 3.90 -7.08 6.48
CA ASN A 59 4.83 -6.44 7.41
C ASN A 59 4.11 -5.86 8.65
N ILE A 60 2.94 -5.27 8.47
CA ILE A 60 2.12 -4.79 9.60
C ILE A 60 1.67 -5.97 10.47
N ILE A 61 1.11 -7.03 9.86
CA ILE A 61 0.67 -8.23 10.57
C ILE A 61 1.82 -8.83 11.38
N MET A 62 3.02 -8.94 10.79
CA MET A 62 4.18 -9.47 11.48
C MET A 62 4.58 -8.59 12.67
N LYS A 63 4.53 -7.26 12.54
CA LYS A 63 4.78 -6.35 13.67
C LYS A 63 3.78 -6.55 14.80
N ASP A 64 2.51 -6.75 14.48
CA ASP A 64 1.46 -7.00 15.48
C ASP A 64 1.67 -8.35 16.18
N VAL A 65 2.03 -9.40 15.43
CA VAL A 65 2.37 -10.71 16.00
C VAL A 65 3.58 -10.61 16.93
N LEU A 66 4.61 -9.87 16.53
CA LEU A 66 5.81 -9.65 17.35
C LEU A 66 5.53 -8.81 18.60
N ALA A 67 4.43 -8.06 18.65
CA ALA A 67 4.02 -7.27 19.79
C ALA A 67 3.20 -8.06 20.83
N LEU A 68 2.75 -9.28 20.51
CA LEU A 68 2.06 -10.17 21.45
C LEU A 68 2.99 -10.59 22.57
N ASP A 69 2.54 -10.52 23.83
CA ASP A 69 3.39 -10.74 25.02
C ASP A 69 4.27 -11.99 24.94
N PRO A 70 3.77 -13.19 24.58
CA PRO A 70 4.60 -14.40 24.51
C PRO A 70 5.71 -14.32 23.46
N VAL A 71 5.46 -13.62 22.35
CA VAL A 71 6.40 -13.49 21.22
C VAL A 71 7.38 -12.35 21.48
N LYS A 72 6.90 -11.27 22.08
CA LYS A 72 7.66 -10.08 22.45
C LYS A 72 8.79 -10.42 23.44
N ASP A 73 8.52 -11.28 24.42
CA ASP A 73 9.53 -11.70 25.41
C ASP A 73 10.67 -12.50 24.76
N VAL A 74 10.33 -13.39 23.83
CA VAL A 74 11.31 -14.15 23.03
C VAL A 74 12.14 -13.19 22.15
N LEU A 75 11.48 -12.25 21.48
CA LEU A 75 12.13 -11.26 20.62
C LEU A 75 13.12 -10.39 21.41
N ASN A 76 12.72 -9.89 22.58
CA ASN A 76 13.58 -9.09 23.45
C ASN A 76 14.82 -9.88 23.90
N SER A 77 14.63 -11.14 24.30
CA SER A 77 15.71 -12.03 24.72
C SER A 77 16.72 -12.28 23.58
N ALA A 78 16.23 -12.52 22.36
CA ALA A 78 17.08 -12.69 21.19
C ALA A 78 17.84 -11.41 20.83
N THR A 79 17.20 -10.25 20.97
CA THR A 79 17.81 -8.94 20.67
C THR A 79 18.97 -8.64 21.61
N VAL A 80 18.84 -8.97 22.90
CA VAL A 80 19.92 -8.83 23.90
C VAL A 80 21.15 -9.65 23.51
N VAL A 81 20.97 -10.87 23.00
CA VAL A 81 22.08 -11.73 22.53
C VAL A 81 22.77 -11.15 21.29
N TYR A 82 22.00 -10.57 20.36
CA TYR A 82 22.55 -10.01 19.11
C TYR A 82 23.31 -8.69 19.31
N SER A 83 23.11 -8.02 20.45
CA SER A 83 23.77 -6.76 20.82
C SER A 83 25.07 -6.91 21.63
N GLN A 84 25.51 -8.15 21.89
CA GLN A 84 26.82 -8.48 22.50
C GLN A 84 27.88 -8.70 21.43
#